data_AF-A0A957DVU1-F1
#
_entry.id   AF-A0A957DVU1-F1
#
_cell.length_a   1.000
_cell.length_b   1.000
_cell.length_c   1.000
_cell.angle_alpha   90.00
_cell.angle_beta   90.00
_cell.angle_gamma   90.00
#
_symmetry.space_group_name_H-M   'P 1'
#
loop_
_entity.id
_entity.type
_entity.pdbx_description
1 polymer ?
#
loop_
_entity_poly.entity_id
_entity_poly.type
_entity_poly.pdbx_seq_one_letter_code
_entity_poly.pdbx_strand_id
1 'polypeptide(L)'
;RLTEQTRLCSDDEAISRIEVIVLDALLNDSPGIEIEVTWQNGRDRFFTGFKPENGRGYADFAMSPDISYTVRLPDGSPEVSGLRIEECASGFSGGWRLTFQNLRD
;
A
#
# COMPACT_ATOMS: atom_id res chain seq x y z
N ARG A 1 6.18 -10.34 5.44
CA ARG A 1 5.13 -11.18 4.80
C ARG A 1 3.87 -10.35 4.57
N LEU A 2 3.12 -10.58 3.50
CA LEU A 2 1.77 -10.02 3.36
C LEU A 2 0.84 -10.72 4.35
N THR A 3 0.12 -9.96 5.17
CA THR A 3 -0.89 -10.50 6.11
C THR A 3 -2.31 -10.15 5.69
N GLU A 4 -2.50 -9.04 4.98
CA GLU A 4 -3.82 -8.61 4.53
C GLU A 4 -3.71 -7.81 3.22
N GLN A 5 -4.66 -8.03 2.33
CA GLN A 5 -4.89 -7.22 1.14
C GLN A 5 -6.37 -6.89 1.07
N THR A 6 -6.71 -5.61 1.19
CA THR A 6 -8.09 -5.14 1.28
C THR A 6 -8.36 -4.11 0.20
N ARG A 7 -9.46 -4.29 -0.52
CA ARG A 7 -9.97 -3.27 -1.43
C ARG A 7 -10.61 -2.16 -0.61
N LEU A 8 -10.21 -0.92 -0.86
CA LEU A 8 -10.77 0.25 -0.20
C LEU A 8 -11.86 0.86 -1.07
N CYS A 9 -13.01 1.13 -0.45
CA CYS A 9 -14.11 1.84 -1.07
C CYS A 9 -14.71 2.87 -0.10
N SER A 10 -15.20 3.97 -0.65
CA SER A 10 -15.90 5.03 0.07
C SER A 10 -17.16 5.40 -0.70
N ASP A 11 -18.19 5.81 0.03
CA ASP A 11 -19.46 6.28 -0.53
C ASP A 11 -19.48 7.80 -0.75
N ASP A 12 -18.45 8.51 -0.27
CA ASP A 12 -18.41 9.98 -0.24
C ASP A 12 -17.25 10.57 -1.04
N GLU A 13 -16.16 9.82 -1.26
CA GLU A 13 -14.97 10.33 -1.94
C GLU A 13 -14.17 9.27 -2.71
N ALA A 14 -13.34 9.75 -3.64
CA ALA A 14 -12.36 8.90 -4.33
C ALA A 14 -11.13 8.66 -3.45
N ILE A 15 -10.69 7.40 -3.38
CA ILE A 15 -9.51 6.98 -2.61
C ILE A 15 -8.26 7.00 -3.50
N SER A 16 -8.30 6.31 -4.65
CA SER A 16 -7.26 6.29 -5.71
C SER A 16 -5.82 6.20 -5.19
N ARG A 17 -5.58 5.40 -4.15
CA ARG A 17 -4.25 5.22 -3.54
C ARG A 17 -4.03 3.77 -3.12
N ILE A 18 -2.76 3.40 -3.06
CA ILE A 18 -2.30 2.20 -2.37
C ILE A 18 -1.80 2.64 -1.01
N GLU A 19 -2.43 2.15 0.05
CA GLU A 19 -2.01 2.31 1.43
C GLU A 19 -1.20 1.09 1.85
N VAL A 20 -0.06 1.30 2.47
CA VAL A 20 0.81 0.24 2.97
C VAL A 20 1.02 0.44 4.46
N ILE A 21 0.70 -0.59 5.23
CA ILE A 21 0.94 -0.65 6.67
C ILE A 21 1.98 -1.72 6.92
N VAL A 22 3.06 -1.36 7.61
CA VAL A 22 4.10 -2.31 8.01
C VAL A 22 4.18 -2.41 9.52
N LEU A 23 4.03 -3.63 10.02
CA LEU A 23 4.11 -3.99 11.42
C LEU A 23 5.37 -4.83 11.69
N ASP A 24 5.92 -4.76 12.90
CA ASP A 24 7.00 -5.63 13.37
C ASP A 24 6.48 -7.02 13.82
N ALA A 25 7.37 -7.86 14.36
CA ALA A 25 7.04 -9.20 14.84
C ALA A 25 6.05 -9.18 16.02
N LEU A 26 6.02 -8.08 16.78
CA LEU A 26 5.17 -7.81 17.93
C LEU A 26 3.88 -7.05 17.57
N LEU A 27 3.61 -6.84 16.29
CA LEU A 27 2.47 -6.09 15.75
C LEU A 27 2.49 -4.57 16.06
N ASN A 28 3.67 -4.00 16.34
CA ASN A 28 3.81 -2.55 16.43
C ASN A 28 4.12 -1.95 15.06
N ASP A 29 3.74 -0.68 14.89
CA ASP A 29 4.10 0.13 13.73
C ASP A 29 5.62 0.15 13.48
N SER A 30 6.02 -0.16 12.25
CA SER A 30 7.41 -0.15 11.80
C SER A 30 7.68 1.04 10.86
N PRO A 31 8.21 2.17 11.36
CA PRO A 31 8.59 3.33 10.53
C PRO A 31 9.90 3.09 9.77
N GLY A 32 10.14 3.86 8.71
CA GLY A 32 11.39 3.85 7.95
C GLY A 32 11.56 2.66 7.00
N ILE A 33 10.50 1.88 6.77
CA ILE A 33 10.51 0.75 5.84
C ILE A 33 10.35 1.29 4.42
N GLU A 34 11.34 1.03 3.56
CA GLU A 34 11.26 1.32 2.13
C GLU A 34 10.23 0.41 1.45
N ILE A 35 9.43 0.98 0.57
CA ILE A 35 8.45 0.29 -0.27
C ILE A 35 8.74 0.68 -1.71
N GLU A 36 8.89 -0.31 -2.58
CA GLU A 36 9.02 -0.10 -4.03
C GLU A 36 7.67 -0.38 -4.68
N VAL A 37 7.20 0.56 -5.50
CA VAL A 37 6.05 0.38 -6.40
C VAL A 37 6.55 0.46 -7.84
N THR A 38 6.07 -0.45 -8.67
CA THR A 38 6.47 -0.56 -10.08
C THR A 38 5.23 -0.63 -10.97
N TRP A 39 5.36 -0.12 -12.19
CA TRP A 39 4.37 -0.22 -13.25
C TRP A 39 5.09 -0.30 -14.61
N GLN A 40 4.35 -0.47 -15.70
CA GLN A 40 4.90 -0.74 -17.03
C GLN A 40 6.06 0.20 -17.46
N ASN A 41 6.00 1.47 -17.06
CA ASN A 41 6.92 2.51 -17.55
C ASN A 41 7.75 3.16 -16.44
N GLY A 42 7.79 2.59 -15.24
CA GLY A 42 8.50 3.23 -14.14
C GLY A 42 8.45 2.51 -12.81
N ARG A 43 9.13 3.11 -11.85
CA ARG A 43 9.12 2.72 -10.45
C ARG A 43 9.23 3.94 -9.57
N ASP A 44 8.74 3.81 -8.34
CA ASP A 44 8.91 4.79 -7.29
C ASP A 44 9.22 4.10 -5.95
N ARG A 45 9.77 4.86 -5.02
CA ARG A 45 10.10 4.41 -3.66
C ARG A 45 9.59 5.39 -2.64
N PHE A 46 8.89 4.86 -1.65
CA PHE A 46 8.32 5.63 -0.56
C PHE A 46 8.52 4.87 0.74
N PHE A 47 8.35 5.54 1.88
CA PHE A 47 8.77 5.04 3.17
C PHE A 47 7.68 5.21 4.23
N THR A 48 7.59 4.25 5.15
CA THR A 48 6.68 4.36 6.30
C THR A 48 7.12 5.42 7.29
N GLY A 49 6.16 6.03 7.99
CA GLY A 49 6.41 6.93 9.12
C GLY A 49 6.49 8.41 8.78
N PHE A 50 6.34 8.79 7.51
CA PHE A 50 6.29 10.20 7.08
C PHE A 50 4.90 10.85 7.20
N LYS A 51 3.87 10.06 7.54
CA LYS A 51 2.47 10.49 7.75
C LYS A 51 1.96 9.98 9.11
N PRO A 52 2.50 10.51 10.23
CA PRO A 52 2.26 9.97 11.57
C PRO A 52 0.78 10.03 12.00
N GLU A 53 -0.03 10.89 11.37
CA GLU A 53 -1.48 10.96 11.58
C GLU A 53 -2.22 9.67 11.21
N ASN A 54 -1.63 8.83 10.36
CA ASN A 54 -2.19 7.54 9.92
C ASN A 54 -1.49 6.32 10.57
N GLY A 55 -0.60 6.55 11.54
CA GLY A 55 0.24 5.53 12.16
C GLY A 55 1.70 5.60 11.69
N ARG A 56 2.65 5.19 12.54
CA ARG A 56 4.09 5.27 12.23
C ARG A 56 4.53 4.20 11.22
N GLY A 57 3.74 3.14 11.05
CA GLY A 57 3.96 2.08 10.07
C GLY A 57 3.32 2.37 8.71
N TYR A 58 2.70 3.53 8.52
CA TYR A 58 1.93 3.87 7.33
C TYR A 58 2.77 4.58 6.27
N ALA A 59 2.51 4.23 5.01
CA ALA A 59 2.88 4.99 3.83
C ALA A 59 1.79 4.85 2.75
N ASP A 60 1.78 5.73 1.76
CA ASP A 60 0.88 5.60 0.61
C ASP A 60 1.51 6.04 -0.72
N PHE A 61 0.83 5.64 -1.79
CA PHE A 61 1.16 5.98 -3.16
C PHE A 61 -0.12 6.29 -3.95
N ALA A 62 -0.13 7.43 -4.65
CA ALA A 62 -1.26 7.84 -5.47
C ALA A 62 -1.30 7.05 -6.79
N MET A 63 -2.46 6.51 -7.15
CA MET A 63 -2.66 5.74 -8.37
C MET A 63 -3.18 6.61 -9.50
N SER A 64 -2.83 6.24 -10.73
CA SER A 64 -3.41 6.79 -11.95
C SER A 64 -4.38 5.79 -12.59
N PRO A 65 -5.45 6.28 -13.26
CA PRO A 65 -6.36 5.42 -14.03
C PRO A 65 -5.62 4.56 -15.06
N ASP A 66 -6.17 3.39 -15.34
CA ASP A 66 -5.70 2.41 -16.34
C ASP A 66 -4.30 1.79 -16.11
N ILE A 67 -3.59 2.16 -15.04
CA ILE A 67 -2.27 1.60 -14.70
C ILE A 67 -2.42 0.40 -13.76
N SER A 68 -1.62 -0.66 -14.02
CA SER A 68 -1.44 -1.79 -13.12
C SER A 68 -0.14 -1.63 -12.35
N TYR A 69 -0.24 -1.75 -11.03
CA TYR A 69 0.89 -1.60 -10.11
C TYR A 69 1.28 -2.93 -9.47
N THR A 70 2.57 -3.03 -9.14
CA THR A 70 3.13 -4.07 -8.29
C THR A 70 3.86 -3.43 -7.12
N VAL A 71 3.55 -3.87 -5.90
CA VAL A 71 4.17 -3.40 -4.65
C VAL A 71 5.05 -4.49 -4.04
N ARG A 72 6.21 -4.06 -3.53
CA ARG A 72 7.24 -4.90 -2.94
C ARG A 72 7.88 -4.20 -1.74
N LEU A 73 8.16 -4.97 -0.66
CA LEU A 73 9.14 -4.56 0.35
C LEU A 73 10.52 -5.16 0.02
N PRO A 74 11.64 -4.51 0.39
CA PRO A 74 13.00 -4.97 0.10
C PRO A 74 13.31 -6.39 0.57
N ASP A 75 12.73 -6.83 1.69
CA ASP A 75 13.19 -7.99 2.46
C ASP A 75 12.53 -9.33 2.08
N GLY A 76 12.24 -9.54 0.79
CA GLY A 76 11.71 -10.81 0.30
C GLY A 76 10.26 -11.09 0.70
N SER A 77 9.47 -10.05 1.00
CA SER A 77 8.02 -10.16 1.00
C SER A 77 7.53 -10.59 -0.39
N PRO A 78 6.47 -11.40 -0.49
CA PRO A 78 5.84 -11.66 -1.78
C PRO A 78 5.42 -10.33 -2.42
N GLU A 79 5.66 -10.22 -3.73
CA GLU A 79 5.17 -9.10 -4.52
C GLU A 79 3.64 -9.16 -4.62
N VAL A 80 2.99 -8.00 -4.51
CA VAL A 80 1.55 -7.88 -4.72
C VAL A 80 1.34 -7.14 -6.03
N SER A 81 0.88 -7.85 -7.05
CA SER A 81 0.72 -7.34 -8.41
C SER A 81 -0.76 -7.23 -8.82
N GLY A 82 -1.02 -6.58 -9.94
CA GLY A 82 -2.38 -6.45 -10.50
C GLY A 82 -3.22 -5.38 -9.81
N LEU A 83 -2.62 -4.53 -8.96
CA LEU A 83 -3.33 -3.47 -8.25
C LEU A 83 -3.71 -2.38 -9.25
N ARG A 84 -5.01 -2.18 -9.46
CA ARG A 84 -5.58 -1.18 -10.38
C ARG A 84 -6.62 -0.35 -9.62
N ILE A 85 -6.87 0.88 -10.08
CA ILE A 85 -8.06 1.60 -9.63
C ILE A 85 -9.28 0.81 -10.11
N GLU A 86 -10.20 0.54 -9.19
CA GLU A 86 -11.47 -0.10 -9.48
C GLU A 86 -12.61 0.75 -8.92
N GLU A 87 -13.69 0.89 -9.66
CA GLU A 87 -14.85 1.69 -9.26
C GLU A 87 -15.66 0.99 -8.15
N CYS A 88 -15.98 1.72 -7.09
CA CYS A 88 -16.82 1.25 -6.00
C CYS A 88 -18.30 1.23 -6.41
N ALA A 89 -19.14 0.57 -5.63
CA ALA A 89 -20.59 0.54 -5.90
C ALA A 89 -21.24 1.92 -5.88
N SER A 90 -20.63 2.87 -5.15
CA SER A 90 -20.99 4.28 -5.10
C SER A 90 -20.65 5.08 -6.38
N GLY A 91 -19.85 4.52 -7.29
CA GLY A 91 -19.31 5.21 -8.46
C GLY A 91 -18.00 5.96 -8.22
N PHE A 92 -17.50 6.01 -6.97
CA PHE A 92 -16.19 6.60 -6.67
C PHE A 92 -15.05 5.62 -6.94
N SER A 93 -13.87 6.16 -7.28
CA SER A 93 -12.66 5.37 -7.45
C SER A 93 -12.18 4.80 -6.11
N GLY A 94 -12.00 3.48 -6.05
CA GLY A 94 -11.44 2.78 -4.90
C GLY A 94 -9.92 2.86 -4.83
N GLY A 95 -9.37 2.12 -3.87
CA GLY A 95 -7.94 1.93 -3.67
C GLY A 95 -7.62 0.58 -3.06
N TRP A 96 -6.41 0.44 -2.56
CA TRP A 96 -5.95 -0.81 -1.93
C TRP A 96 -5.26 -0.51 -0.61
N ARG A 97 -5.45 -1.38 0.37
CA ARG A 97 -4.65 -1.41 1.59
C ARG A 97 -3.92 -2.74 1.68
N LEU A 98 -2.61 -2.67 1.86
CA LEU A 98 -1.73 -3.81 2.04
C LEU A 98 -1.13 -3.76 3.43
N THR A 99 -1.37 -4.79 4.23
CA THR A 99 -0.73 -4.93 5.54
C THR A 99 0.35 -5.97 5.45
N PHE A 100 1.58 -5.58 5.81
CA PHE A 100 2.73 -6.45 5.90
C PHE A 100 3.18 -6.57 7.35
N GLN A 101 3.65 -7.77 7.70
CA GLN A 101 4.36 -8.00 8.94
C GLN A 101 5.83 -8.33 8.64
N ASN A 102 6.75 -7.50 9.12
CA ASN A 102 8.17 -7.80 9.15
C ASN A 102 8.47 -8.71 10.34
N LEU A 103 9.11 -9.85 10.06
CA LEU A 103 9.41 -10.87 11.08
C LEU A 103 10.90 -10.90 11.44
N ARG A 104 11.68 -9.94 10.93
CA ARG A 104 13.09 -9.80 11.21
C ARG A 104 13.26 -8.57 12.08
N ASP A 105 13.53 -8.80 13.36
CA ASP A 105 14.06 -7.82 14.30
C ASP A 105 15.59 -7.86 14.25
#